data_AF-A0A932LIT4-F1
#
_entry.id   AF-A0A932LIT4-F1
#
_cell.length_a   1.000
_cell.length_b   1.000
_cell.length_c   1.000
_cell.angle_alpha   90.00
_cell.angle_beta   90.00
_cell.angle_gamma   90.00
#
_symmetry.space_group_name_H-M   'P 1'
#
loop_
_entity.id
_entity.type
_entity.pdbx_description
1 polymer ?
#
loop_
_entity_poly.entity_id
_entity_poly.type
_entity_poly.pdbx_seq_one_letter_code
_entity_poly.pdbx_strand_id
1 'polypeptide(L)'
;DRVYDVIGEIIPAPRFDALMKDWLSRRRTMSEILADIDLQTDEEQVQRIRADMQDKALGSRYIDMSKLAADQQQSRENRLMPEYIEKFFLEAYRSFGGTITPVGGRKGVWSISRVPPDLRKLSDSLERKYGKIGNSYPLITFDKDQLVGYSELEFVGPGHPLFEALVDRVLRDYGHSLRQGAVFYNADATEPTVLWLLKCGVEDGRGQIVGERLFAIHKTGQNYRKSQPYALLDLKSPDTGVDVPQPVREVATNEDEIIDWSLDEVTPGYFGEIEQRRKQELGIKEKYVRKSLQFLIGESIKKLTRFDQQLREIRDESDPRWLSIVGNRAKEDARRGELSQRLKDRLAEIEQEQHLSEKPPEILGVAVILPAPKEVIRSVEGMESDPEVERLAVEAVMKYEHAQGRKPVSVEEENCGWDVTSLLEGQVTRYIEVKGRACEGAVALTPNEWIKAQRFGDDYWLYVVVNCKTSPQIHLIQDPASKLNPREEVSVVRYMVGQQDWRRASIPSDA
;
A
#
# COMPACT_ATOMS: atom_id res chain seq x y z
N ASP A 1 9.32 -17.32 -16.45
CA ASP A 1 9.66 -17.34 -17.88
C ASP A 1 10.17 -16.01 -18.41
N ARG A 2 9.38 -14.92 -18.43
CA ARG A 2 9.85 -13.63 -19.00
C ARG A 2 11.09 -13.00 -18.34
N VAL A 3 11.35 -13.26 -17.05
CA VAL A 3 12.55 -12.74 -16.35
C VAL A 3 13.81 -13.52 -16.74
N TYR A 4 13.68 -14.81 -17.05
CA TYR A 4 14.80 -15.65 -17.51
C TYR A 4 15.22 -15.28 -18.94
N ASP A 5 14.28 -14.85 -19.78
CA ASP A 5 14.57 -14.36 -21.13
C ASP A 5 15.42 -13.07 -21.11
N VAL A 6 15.14 -12.15 -20.17
CA VAL A 6 15.90 -10.89 -20.01
C VAL A 6 17.32 -11.15 -19.51
N ILE A 7 17.49 -12.06 -18.54
CA ILE A 7 18.81 -12.42 -18.02
C ILE A 7 19.63 -13.18 -19.09
N GLY A 8 18.99 -14.02 -19.90
CA GLY A 8 19.62 -14.76 -20.99
C GLY A 8 20.10 -13.89 -22.15
N GLU A 9 19.51 -12.70 -22.35
CA GLU A 9 19.95 -11.72 -23.36
C GLU A 9 21.11 -10.82 -22.86
N ILE A 10 21.19 -10.56 -21.55
CA ILE A 10 22.28 -9.77 -20.94
C ILE A 10 23.52 -10.64 -20.69
N ILE A 11 23.31 -11.90 -20.28
CA ILE A 11 24.38 -12.87 -19.98
C ILE A 11 24.13 -14.14 -20.81
N PRO A 12 24.99 -14.47 -21.78
CA PRO A 12 24.84 -15.70 -22.55
C PRO A 12 24.76 -16.93 -21.63
N ALA A 13 23.84 -17.84 -21.91
CA ALA A 13 23.58 -19.04 -21.08
C ALA A 13 24.84 -19.81 -20.62
N PRO A 14 25.89 -20.01 -21.45
CA PRO A 14 27.12 -20.70 -21.02
C PRO A 14 27.87 -19.99 -19.88
N ARG A 15 27.76 -18.66 -19.81
CA ARG A 15 28.43 -17.83 -18.81
C ARG A 15 27.61 -17.72 -17.53
N PHE A 16 26.29 -17.61 -17.65
CA PHE A 16 25.39 -17.64 -16.49
C PHE A 16 25.53 -18.97 -15.72
N ASP A 17 25.57 -20.10 -16.45
CA ASP A 17 25.78 -21.41 -15.86
C ASP A 17 27.15 -21.54 -15.16
N ALA A 18 28.19 -20.88 -15.67
CA ALA A 18 29.50 -20.86 -15.05
C ALA A 18 29.52 -20.02 -13.76
N LEU A 19 28.92 -18.83 -13.79
CA LEU A 19 28.81 -17.94 -12.62
C LEU A 19 27.97 -18.58 -11.49
N MET A 20 26.87 -19.24 -11.86
CA MET A 20 26.03 -19.98 -10.91
C MET A 20 26.76 -21.19 -10.32
N LYS A 21 27.57 -21.90 -11.11
CA LYS A 21 28.44 -22.98 -10.59
C LYS A 21 29.53 -22.47 -9.67
N ASP A 22 30.12 -21.31 -9.96
CA ASP A 22 31.15 -20.71 -9.09
C ASP A 22 30.55 -20.19 -7.77
N TRP A 23 29.32 -19.67 -7.80
CA TRP A 23 28.57 -19.31 -6.59
C TRP A 23 28.19 -20.53 -5.75
N LEU A 24 27.59 -21.55 -6.38
CA LEU A 24 27.20 -22.80 -5.71
C LEU A 24 28.40 -23.56 -5.13
N SER A 25 29.57 -23.45 -5.77
CA SER A 25 30.82 -24.05 -5.28
C SER A 25 31.62 -23.16 -4.32
N ARG A 26 31.08 -21.99 -3.92
CA ARG A 26 31.71 -20.99 -3.03
C ARG A 26 33.09 -20.50 -3.49
N ARG A 27 33.36 -20.52 -4.80
CA ARG A 27 34.61 -20.00 -5.37
C ARG A 27 34.60 -18.48 -5.53
N ARG A 28 33.42 -17.88 -5.60
CA ARG A 28 33.19 -16.44 -5.69
C ARG A 28 32.02 -16.03 -4.80
N THR A 29 32.08 -14.82 -4.28
CA THR A 29 30.98 -14.21 -3.53
C THR A 29 29.97 -13.55 -4.49
N MET A 30 28.73 -13.38 -4.04
CA MET A 30 27.67 -12.77 -4.88
C MET A 30 28.03 -11.33 -5.28
N SER A 31 28.70 -10.58 -4.40
CA SER A 31 29.18 -9.22 -4.65
C SER A 31 30.26 -9.17 -5.75
N GLU A 32 31.17 -10.14 -5.80
CA GLU A 32 32.17 -10.25 -6.88
C GLU A 32 31.53 -10.61 -8.22
N ILE A 33 30.49 -11.45 -8.20
CA ILE A 33 29.73 -11.82 -9.41
C ILE A 33 28.96 -10.60 -9.94
N LEU A 34 28.32 -9.82 -9.06
CA LEU A 34 27.61 -8.60 -9.44
C LEU A 34 28.54 -7.52 -10.00
N ALA A 35 29.73 -7.34 -9.41
CA ALA A 35 30.73 -6.40 -9.91
C ALA A 35 31.27 -6.78 -11.31
N ASP A 36 31.47 -8.07 -11.58
CA ASP A 36 31.90 -8.58 -12.91
C ASP A 36 30.81 -8.41 -13.98
N ILE A 37 29.53 -8.44 -13.58
CA ILE A 37 28.39 -8.17 -14.46
C ILE A 37 28.30 -6.66 -14.76
N ASP A 38 28.40 -5.80 -13.74
CA ASP A 38 28.35 -4.33 -13.89
C ASP A 38 29.50 -3.78 -14.75
N LEU A 39 30.71 -4.36 -14.61
CA LEU A 39 31.91 -3.96 -15.38
C LEU A 39 31.83 -4.27 -16.88
N GLN A 40 30.91 -5.12 -17.32
CA GLN A 40 30.79 -5.55 -18.72
C GLN A 40 29.49 -5.18 -19.41
N THR A 41 28.54 -4.59 -18.69
CA THR A 41 27.39 -3.92 -19.32
C THR A 41 27.85 -2.63 -19.99
N ASP A 42 28.24 -2.74 -21.27
CA ASP A 42 28.47 -1.60 -22.15
C ASP A 42 27.17 -0.77 -22.24
N GLU A 43 27.23 0.52 -21.92
CA GLU A 43 26.07 1.42 -21.98
C GLU A 43 25.41 1.38 -23.37
N GLU A 44 26.19 1.20 -24.44
CA GLU A 44 25.67 1.02 -25.80
C GLU A 44 24.91 -0.29 -26.00
N GLN A 45 25.30 -1.37 -25.32
CA GLN A 45 24.64 -2.67 -25.42
C GLN A 45 23.33 -2.67 -24.65
N VAL A 46 23.28 -1.99 -23.48
CA VAL A 46 22.03 -1.73 -22.76
C VAL A 46 21.10 -0.83 -23.58
N GLN A 47 21.64 0.19 -24.25
CA GLN A 47 20.88 1.05 -25.17
C GLN A 47 20.34 0.26 -26.38
N ARG A 48 21.13 -0.64 -26.97
CA ARG A 48 20.68 -1.52 -28.07
C ARG A 48 19.63 -2.51 -27.64
N ILE A 49 19.79 -3.18 -26.49
CA ILE A 49 18.78 -4.09 -25.95
C ILE A 49 17.51 -3.31 -25.61
N ARG A 50 17.61 -2.09 -25.07
CA ARG A 50 16.47 -1.20 -24.88
C ARG A 50 15.79 -0.85 -26.21
N ALA A 51 16.54 -0.55 -27.27
CA ALA A 51 16.01 -0.23 -28.59
C ALA A 51 15.35 -1.46 -29.26
N ASP A 52 16.00 -2.62 -29.22
CA ASP A 52 15.47 -3.89 -29.75
C ASP A 52 14.24 -4.36 -28.97
N MET A 53 14.22 -4.15 -27.64
CA MET A 53 13.03 -4.35 -26.82
C MET A 53 11.95 -3.32 -27.12
N GLN A 54 12.27 -2.06 -27.42
CA GLN A 54 11.28 -1.06 -27.85
C GLN A 54 10.65 -1.40 -29.20
N ASP A 55 11.39 -2.07 -30.10
CA ASP A 55 10.90 -2.50 -31.41
C ASP A 55 10.20 -3.87 -31.40
N LYS A 56 10.66 -4.83 -30.59
CA LYS A 56 10.05 -6.18 -30.45
C LYS A 56 8.96 -6.24 -29.38
N ALA A 57 9.06 -5.46 -28.31
CA ALA A 57 7.95 -5.28 -27.37
C ALA A 57 6.95 -4.33 -28.02
N LEU A 58 5.87 -4.91 -28.53
CA LEU A 58 4.73 -4.19 -29.10
C LEU A 58 4.03 -3.21 -28.12
N GLY A 59 4.63 -2.85 -26.97
CA GLY A 59 3.96 -2.25 -25.82
C GLY A 59 4.66 -1.25 -24.91
N SER A 60 5.68 -0.52 -25.34
CA SER A 60 6.11 0.66 -24.56
C SER A 60 6.53 1.81 -25.45
N ARG A 61 5.57 2.43 -26.14
CA ARG A 61 5.71 3.82 -26.57
C ARG A 61 4.94 4.66 -25.56
N TYR A 62 5.68 5.42 -24.76
CA TYR A 62 5.26 6.27 -23.63
C TYR A 62 4.95 5.52 -22.34
N ILE A 63 5.99 5.27 -21.54
CA ILE A 63 5.82 5.25 -20.09
C ILE A 63 5.64 6.71 -19.67
N ASP A 64 4.44 7.07 -19.24
CA ASP A 64 4.16 8.40 -18.69
C ASP A 64 4.81 8.49 -17.31
N MET A 65 5.97 9.16 -17.25
CA MET A 65 6.75 9.30 -16.02
C MET A 65 5.99 10.09 -14.94
N SER A 66 5.14 11.03 -15.34
CA SER A 66 4.31 11.81 -14.42
C SER A 66 3.25 10.91 -13.78
N LYS A 67 2.64 10.02 -14.57
CA LYS A 67 1.70 9.03 -14.05
C LYS A 67 2.37 8.01 -13.14
N LEU A 68 3.54 7.50 -13.51
CA LEU A 68 4.31 6.61 -12.63
C LEU A 68 4.69 7.27 -11.31
N ALA A 69 5.09 8.54 -11.33
CA ALA A 69 5.42 9.29 -10.11
C ALA A 69 4.19 9.47 -9.22
N ALA A 70 3.03 9.81 -9.79
CA ALA A 70 1.77 9.91 -9.07
C ALA A 70 1.33 8.56 -8.47
N ASP A 71 1.38 7.48 -9.26
CA ASP A 71 1.07 6.12 -8.82
C ASP A 71 2.03 5.66 -7.71
N GLN A 72 3.33 6.00 -7.82
CA GLN A 72 4.33 5.72 -6.80
C GLN A 72 4.06 6.50 -5.52
N GLN A 73 3.67 7.78 -5.61
CA GLN A 73 3.34 8.60 -4.44
C GLN A 73 2.10 8.07 -3.73
N GLN A 74 1.02 7.82 -4.47
CA GLN A 74 -0.19 7.23 -3.91
C GLN A 74 0.08 5.85 -3.31
N SER A 75 0.96 5.06 -3.91
CA SER A 75 1.42 3.79 -3.34
C SER A 75 2.21 4.01 -2.05
N ARG A 76 3.10 5.01 -1.98
CA ARG A 76 3.84 5.34 -0.75
C ARG A 76 2.90 5.75 0.38
N GLU A 77 1.85 6.52 0.09
CA GLU A 77 0.86 6.99 1.07
C GLU A 77 -0.02 5.86 1.63
N ASN A 78 -0.49 4.97 0.74
CA ASN A 78 -1.44 3.92 1.08
C ASN A 78 -0.81 2.56 1.42
N ARG A 79 0.51 2.41 1.23
CA ARG A 79 1.21 1.16 1.52
C ARG A 79 1.12 0.85 3.01
N LEU A 80 0.79 -0.41 3.30
CA LEU A 80 0.85 -0.94 4.66
C LEU A 80 2.27 -0.78 5.21
N MET A 81 2.38 -0.03 6.30
CA MET A 81 3.65 0.45 6.83
C MET A 81 4.32 -0.65 7.67
N PRO A 82 5.63 -0.90 7.53
CA PRO A 82 6.37 -1.87 8.34
C PRO A 82 6.08 -1.78 9.84
N GLU A 83 5.96 -0.56 10.35
CA GLU A 83 5.74 -0.24 11.76
C GLU A 83 4.36 -0.73 12.24
N TYR A 84 3.33 -0.63 11.40
CA TYR A 84 2.01 -1.18 11.72
C TYR A 84 2.02 -2.70 11.73
N ILE A 85 2.71 -3.31 10.76
CA ILE A 85 2.87 -4.77 10.66
C ILE A 85 3.61 -5.29 11.89
N GLU A 86 4.72 -4.64 12.26
CA GLU A 86 5.53 -4.96 13.42
C GLU A 86 4.70 -4.84 14.70
N LYS A 87 4.02 -3.70 14.93
CA LYS A 87 3.19 -3.48 16.12
C LYS A 87 2.09 -4.53 16.23
N PHE A 88 1.31 -4.73 15.16
CA PHE A 88 0.27 -5.75 15.09
C PHE A 88 0.83 -7.14 15.39
N PHE A 89 1.94 -7.51 14.74
CA PHE A 89 2.54 -8.83 14.90
C PHE A 89 3.00 -9.05 16.34
N LEU A 90 3.70 -8.08 16.94
CA LEU A 90 4.20 -8.18 18.31
C LEU A 90 3.05 -8.33 19.31
N GLU A 91 2.01 -7.52 19.20
CA GLU A 91 0.85 -7.55 20.09
C GLU A 91 0.07 -8.88 19.95
N ALA A 92 -0.29 -9.25 18.72
CA ALA A 92 -1.04 -10.48 18.46
C ALA A 92 -0.21 -11.75 18.78
N TYR A 93 1.07 -11.76 18.46
CA TYR A 93 1.92 -12.92 18.75
C TYR A 93 2.07 -13.15 20.26
N ARG A 94 2.21 -12.06 21.04
CA ARG A 94 2.27 -12.11 22.51
C ARG A 94 0.94 -12.51 23.13
N SER A 95 -0.20 -12.06 22.60
CA SER A 95 -1.52 -12.42 23.12
C SER A 95 -1.80 -13.93 23.00
N PHE A 96 -1.21 -14.59 22.00
CA PHE A 96 -1.26 -16.05 21.85
C PHE A 96 -0.16 -16.80 22.64
N GLY A 97 0.50 -16.14 23.58
CA GLY A 97 1.55 -16.73 24.43
C GLY A 97 2.90 -16.92 23.72
N GLY A 98 3.08 -16.31 22.55
CA GLY A 98 4.37 -16.29 21.86
C GLY A 98 5.38 -15.38 22.54
N THR A 99 6.65 -15.81 22.57
CA THR A 99 7.75 -14.98 23.07
C THR A 99 8.59 -14.49 21.90
N ILE A 100 8.72 -13.17 21.78
CA ILE A 100 9.50 -12.48 20.76
C ILE A 100 10.35 -11.39 21.43
N THR A 101 11.65 -11.42 21.18
CA THR A 101 12.65 -10.59 21.88
C THR A 101 13.41 -9.70 20.91
N PRO A 102 13.64 -8.41 21.23
CA PRO A 102 14.44 -7.54 20.38
C PRO A 102 15.90 -7.97 20.40
N VAL A 103 16.59 -7.81 19.27
CA VAL A 103 18.02 -8.11 19.15
C VAL A 103 18.83 -6.87 19.49
N GLY A 104 19.65 -6.96 20.55
CA GLY A 104 20.46 -5.84 21.02
C GLY A 104 21.34 -5.25 19.92
N GLY A 105 21.36 -3.91 19.81
CA GLY A 105 22.17 -3.20 18.83
C GLY A 105 21.61 -3.15 17.41
N ARG A 106 20.44 -3.77 17.13
CA ARG A 106 19.77 -3.71 15.83
C ARG A 106 18.31 -3.27 15.99
N LYS A 107 17.99 -2.04 15.57
CA LYS A 107 16.62 -1.48 15.64
C LYS A 107 15.70 -2.22 14.66
N GLY A 108 14.51 -2.62 15.11
CA GLY A 108 13.50 -3.32 14.27
C GLY A 108 13.82 -4.79 13.98
N VAL A 109 14.84 -5.36 14.62
CA VAL A 109 15.22 -6.77 14.45
C VAL A 109 14.82 -7.57 15.69
N TRP A 110 14.14 -8.69 15.46
CA TRP A 110 13.56 -9.53 16.50
C TRP A 110 14.02 -10.98 16.39
N SER A 111 13.87 -11.73 17.48
CA SER A 111 14.16 -13.15 17.56
C SER A 111 12.99 -13.91 18.19
N ILE A 112 12.64 -15.04 17.58
CA ILE A 112 11.64 -15.98 18.06
C ILE A 112 12.33 -17.33 18.29
N SER A 113 12.57 -17.67 19.54
CA SER A 113 13.21 -18.95 19.89
C SER A 113 12.28 -20.16 19.73
N ARG A 114 10.96 -19.96 19.90
CA ARG A 114 9.98 -21.04 19.79
C ARG A 114 8.62 -20.51 19.37
N VAL A 115 8.10 -21.05 18.26
CA VAL A 115 6.73 -20.75 17.83
C VAL A 115 5.71 -21.57 18.62
N PRO A 116 4.65 -20.92 19.18
CA PRO A 116 3.55 -21.60 19.82
C PRO A 116 3.01 -22.76 18.96
N PRO A 117 2.85 -23.97 19.52
CA PRO A 117 2.37 -25.14 18.76
C PRO A 117 1.05 -24.91 18.02
N ASP A 118 0.16 -24.11 18.59
CA ASP A 118 -1.14 -23.84 17.98
C ASP A 118 -1.05 -22.88 16.78
N LEU A 119 -0.07 -21.98 16.76
CA LEU A 119 0.21 -21.17 15.55
C LEU A 119 0.86 -22.00 14.44
N ARG A 120 1.51 -23.12 14.77
CA ARG A 120 2.11 -24.03 13.77
C ARG A 120 1.09 -24.93 13.09
N LYS A 121 -0.13 -25.04 13.61
CA LYS A 121 -1.23 -25.81 13.00
C LYS A 121 -1.95 -24.94 11.97
N LEU A 122 -1.35 -24.80 10.79
CA LEU A 122 -1.99 -24.15 9.65
C LEU A 122 -3.14 -25.02 9.12
N SER A 123 -4.12 -24.37 8.49
CA SER A 123 -5.03 -25.07 7.59
C SER A 123 -4.26 -25.56 6.35
N ASP A 124 -4.68 -26.69 5.79
CA ASP A 124 -4.05 -27.28 4.60
C ASP A 124 -3.98 -26.30 3.40
N SER A 125 -4.94 -25.37 3.30
CA SER A 125 -4.98 -24.35 2.27
C SER A 125 -3.86 -23.32 2.42
N LEU A 126 -3.61 -22.83 3.63
CA LEU A 126 -2.56 -21.85 3.92
C LEU A 126 -1.18 -22.46 3.77
N GLU A 127 -0.98 -23.71 4.24
CA GLU A 127 0.31 -24.40 4.09
C GLU A 127 0.67 -24.60 2.61
N ARG A 128 -0.29 -24.97 1.75
CA ARG A 128 -0.05 -25.10 0.30
C ARG A 128 0.28 -23.76 -0.37
N LYS A 129 -0.30 -22.67 0.11
CA LYS A 129 -0.15 -21.34 -0.50
C LYS A 129 1.14 -20.64 -0.08
N TYR A 130 1.49 -20.71 1.20
CA TYR A 130 2.58 -19.93 1.78
C TYR A 130 3.77 -20.80 2.23
N GLY A 131 3.54 -22.07 2.54
CA GLY A 131 4.56 -22.99 3.02
C GLY A 131 4.43 -23.31 4.51
N LYS A 132 5.43 -24.02 5.04
CA LYS A 132 5.46 -24.50 6.42
C LYS A 132 6.03 -23.46 7.39
N ILE A 133 5.55 -23.49 8.62
CA ILE A 133 6.03 -22.62 9.70
C ILE A 133 7.22 -23.29 10.40
N GLY A 134 8.29 -22.53 10.58
CA GLY A 134 9.48 -22.94 11.32
C GLY A 134 9.20 -23.11 12.82
N ASN A 135 10.04 -23.88 13.50
CA ASN A 135 9.95 -24.01 14.96
C ASN A 135 10.47 -22.75 15.68
N SER A 136 11.35 -22.00 15.02
CA SER A 136 12.04 -20.81 15.54
C SER A 136 12.44 -19.92 14.37
N TYR A 137 12.52 -18.62 14.62
CA TYR A 137 12.98 -17.61 13.66
C TYR A 137 14.06 -16.76 14.33
N PRO A 138 15.36 -17.05 14.09
CA PRO A 138 16.45 -16.45 14.86
C PRO A 138 16.57 -14.93 14.69
N LEU A 139 16.43 -14.44 13.46
CA LEU A 139 16.54 -13.03 13.12
C LEU A 139 15.47 -12.66 12.10
N ILE A 140 14.50 -11.87 12.53
CA ILE A 140 13.41 -11.38 11.67
C ILE A 140 13.38 -9.86 11.64
N THR A 141 12.90 -9.32 10.53
CA THR A 141 12.57 -7.90 10.37
C THR A 141 11.23 -7.75 9.66
N PHE A 142 10.52 -6.66 9.95
CA PHE A 142 9.29 -6.27 9.27
C PHE A 142 9.53 -5.17 8.22
N ASP A 143 10.78 -4.72 8.10
CA ASP A 143 11.20 -3.72 7.14
C ASP A 143 12.02 -4.36 6.01
N LYS A 144 11.53 -4.19 4.77
CA LYS A 144 12.20 -4.72 3.58
C LYS A 144 13.52 -4.01 3.32
N ASP A 145 13.64 -2.75 3.71
CA ASP A 145 14.79 -1.92 3.38
C ASP A 145 16.01 -2.36 4.23
N GLN A 146 15.79 -3.00 5.38
CA GLN A 146 16.83 -3.59 6.23
C GLN A 146 17.44 -4.89 5.67
N LEU A 147 16.81 -5.54 4.68
CA LEU A 147 17.37 -6.75 4.05
C LEU A 147 18.62 -6.44 3.22
N VAL A 148 18.77 -5.18 2.78
CA VAL A 148 19.89 -4.75 1.96
C VAL A 148 21.17 -4.78 2.81
N GLY A 149 22.00 -5.81 2.58
CA GLY A 149 23.28 -5.99 3.27
C GLY A 149 23.31 -7.05 4.37
N TYR A 150 22.17 -7.65 4.73
CA TYR A 150 22.09 -8.69 5.77
C TYR A 150 21.35 -9.93 5.26
N SER A 151 22.10 -10.92 4.76
CA SER A 151 21.52 -12.17 4.24
C SER A 151 20.90 -13.07 5.32
N GLU A 152 21.22 -12.83 6.59
CA GLU A 152 20.71 -13.61 7.72
C GLU A 152 19.34 -13.17 8.23
N LEU A 153 18.83 -12.02 7.78
CA LEU A 153 17.52 -11.50 8.18
C LEU A 153 16.40 -12.14 7.36
N GLU A 154 15.37 -12.63 8.04
CA GLU A 154 14.15 -13.10 7.40
C GLU A 154 13.06 -12.02 7.47
N PHE A 155 12.50 -11.64 6.32
CA PHE A 155 11.43 -10.67 6.27
C PHE A 155 10.08 -11.33 6.58
N VAL A 156 9.44 -10.86 7.65
CA VAL A 156 8.11 -11.30 8.07
C VAL A 156 7.10 -10.21 7.70
N GLY A 157 6.13 -10.56 6.87
CA GLY A 157 5.05 -9.67 6.44
C GLY A 157 4.03 -10.42 5.59
N PRO A 158 3.12 -9.71 4.90
CA PRO A 158 2.11 -10.34 4.04
C PRO A 158 2.74 -11.34 3.06
N GLY A 159 2.19 -12.56 3.02
CA GLY A 159 2.71 -13.69 2.26
C GLY A 159 3.69 -14.61 2.99
N HIS A 160 4.19 -14.23 4.17
CA HIS A 160 5.05 -15.08 4.99
C HIS A 160 4.20 -16.08 5.83
N PRO A 161 4.54 -17.39 5.89
CA PRO A 161 3.75 -18.42 6.58
C PRO A 161 3.34 -18.05 8.01
N LEU A 162 4.30 -17.55 8.81
CA LEU A 162 4.04 -17.18 10.20
C LEU A 162 3.11 -15.97 10.32
N PHE A 163 3.22 -15.02 9.39
CA PHE A 163 2.39 -13.80 9.40
C PHE A 163 0.95 -14.17 9.02
N GLU A 164 0.77 -14.93 7.96
CA GLU A 164 -0.54 -15.38 7.50
C GLU A 164 -1.23 -16.28 8.53
N ALA A 165 -0.48 -17.14 9.23
CA ALA A 165 -1.00 -17.95 10.33
C ALA A 165 -1.52 -17.11 11.50
N LEU A 166 -0.79 -16.05 11.83
CA LEU A 166 -1.16 -15.13 12.89
C LEU A 166 -2.44 -14.37 12.50
N VAL A 167 -2.50 -13.84 11.27
CA VAL A 167 -3.68 -13.14 10.74
C VAL A 167 -4.91 -14.06 10.71
N ASP A 168 -4.77 -15.27 10.16
CA ASP A 168 -5.86 -16.26 10.14
C ASP A 168 -6.40 -16.55 11.54
N ARG A 169 -5.50 -16.75 12.51
CA ARG A 169 -5.89 -17.00 13.89
C ARG A 169 -6.58 -15.79 14.51
N VAL A 170 -6.06 -14.58 14.32
CA VAL A 170 -6.70 -13.36 14.84
C VAL A 170 -8.11 -13.21 14.28
N LEU A 171 -8.29 -13.38 12.97
CA LEU A 171 -9.60 -13.25 12.33
C LEU A 171 -10.56 -14.34 12.76
N ARG A 172 -10.08 -15.58 12.93
CA ARG A 172 -10.91 -16.69 13.40
C ARG A 172 -11.34 -16.51 14.86
N ASP A 173 -10.40 -16.17 15.74
CA ASP A 173 -10.63 -16.13 17.18
C ASP A 173 -11.35 -14.82 17.60
N TYR A 174 -11.10 -13.69 16.93
CA TYR A 174 -11.61 -12.36 17.30
C TYR A 174 -12.48 -11.67 16.24
N GLY A 175 -12.57 -12.19 15.01
CA GLY A 175 -13.31 -11.52 13.94
C GLY A 175 -14.79 -11.31 14.22
N HIS A 176 -15.42 -12.24 14.95
CA HIS A 176 -16.81 -12.09 15.40
C HIS A 176 -16.98 -10.98 16.44
N SER A 177 -15.96 -10.72 17.27
CA SER A 177 -15.97 -9.67 18.29
C SER A 177 -15.88 -8.27 17.67
N LEU A 178 -15.26 -8.12 16.48
CA LEU A 178 -15.23 -6.84 15.77
C LEU A 178 -16.64 -6.32 15.46
N ARG A 179 -17.58 -7.22 15.11
CA ARG A 179 -18.99 -6.88 14.86
C ARG A 179 -19.77 -6.56 16.13
N GLN A 180 -19.42 -7.16 17.26
CA GLN A 180 -20.02 -6.82 18.56
C GLN A 180 -19.62 -5.40 19.02
N GLY A 181 -18.45 -4.97 18.58
CA GLY A 181 -17.91 -3.65 18.82
C GLY A 181 -17.12 -3.51 20.10
N ALA A 182 -16.42 -2.38 20.22
CA ALA A 182 -15.58 -2.05 21.38
C ALA A 182 -15.68 -0.56 21.74
N VAL A 183 -15.31 -0.24 22.97
CA VAL A 183 -15.27 1.14 23.47
C VAL A 183 -13.80 1.57 23.59
N PHE A 184 -13.51 2.80 23.17
CA PHE A 184 -12.20 3.41 23.27
C PHE A 184 -12.30 4.84 23.80
N TYR A 185 -11.17 5.37 24.27
CA TYR A 185 -10.98 6.77 24.58
C TYR A 185 -10.11 7.44 23.51
N ASN A 186 -10.45 8.68 23.18
CA ASN A 186 -9.59 9.59 22.43
C ASN A 186 -9.33 10.84 23.28
N ALA A 187 -8.06 11.24 23.37
CA ALA A 187 -7.66 12.41 24.14
C ALA A 187 -8.12 13.73 23.51
N ASP A 188 -8.29 13.76 22.18
CA ASP A 188 -8.70 14.97 21.43
C ASP A 188 -10.23 15.04 21.28
N ALA A 189 -10.96 13.97 21.60
CA ALA A 189 -12.42 13.94 21.47
C ALA A 189 -13.09 14.79 22.56
N THR A 190 -13.96 15.69 22.13
CA THR A 190 -14.78 16.53 23.01
C THR A 190 -16.19 15.95 23.23
N GLU A 191 -16.65 15.13 22.29
CA GLU A 191 -17.95 14.46 22.30
C GLU A 191 -17.83 12.99 21.86
N PRO A 192 -18.81 12.13 22.21
CA PRO A 192 -18.82 10.74 21.76
C PRO A 192 -18.97 10.61 20.24
N THR A 193 -18.20 9.70 19.65
CA THR A 193 -18.22 9.39 18.22
C THR A 193 -18.36 7.89 18.01
N VAL A 194 -19.15 7.48 17.02
CA VAL A 194 -19.20 6.07 16.58
C VAL A 194 -18.38 5.92 15.31
N LEU A 195 -17.47 4.97 15.28
CA LEU A 195 -16.65 4.63 14.14
C LEU A 195 -17.10 3.30 13.54
N TRP A 196 -17.47 3.30 12.27
CA TRP A 196 -17.85 2.12 11.50
C TRP A 196 -16.74 1.73 10.53
N LEU A 197 -16.39 0.44 10.52
CA LEU A 197 -15.49 -0.14 9.52
C LEU A 197 -16.31 -0.86 8.45
N LEU A 198 -16.25 -0.35 7.22
CA LEU A 198 -17.02 -0.85 6.08
C LEU A 198 -16.09 -1.38 5.01
N LYS A 199 -16.39 -2.57 4.50
CA LYS A 199 -15.76 -3.11 3.30
C LYS A 199 -16.70 -2.90 2.13
N CYS A 200 -16.29 -2.08 1.17
CA CYS A 200 -17.01 -1.91 -0.09
C CYS A 200 -16.27 -2.67 -1.20
N GLY A 201 -17.03 -3.31 -2.09
CA GLY A 201 -16.50 -4.10 -3.18
C GLY A 201 -17.14 -3.75 -4.52
N VAL A 202 -16.40 -3.94 -5.60
CA VAL A 202 -16.88 -3.83 -6.98
C VAL A 202 -16.55 -5.14 -7.68
N GLU A 203 -17.52 -5.68 -8.42
CA GLU A 203 -17.32 -6.88 -9.23
C GLU A 203 -17.52 -6.61 -10.73
N ASP A 204 -16.91 -7.44 -11.56
CA ASP A 204 -17.13 -7.43 -13.01
C ASP A 204 -18.32 -8.31 -13.43
N GLY A 205 -18.69 -8.26 -14.71
CA GLY A 205 -19.78 -9.06 -15.29
C GLY A 205 -19.54 -10.58 -15.27
N ARG A 206 -18.40 -11.04 -14.75
CA ARG A 206 -18.09 -12.46 -14.52
C ARG A 206 -18.19 -12.83 -13.03
N GLY A 207 -18.59 -11.88 -12.17
CA GLY A 207 -18.64 -12.02 -10.72
C GLY A 207 -17.28 -12.02 -10.04
N GLN A 208 -16.21 -11.58 -10.74
CA GLN A 208 -14.89 -11.43 -10.12
C GLN A 208 -14.80 -10.08 -9.43
N ILE A 209 -14.31 -10.09 -8.19
CA ILE A 209 -14.06 -8.86 -7.44
C ILE A 209 -12.87 -8.13 -8.09
N VAL A 210 -13.13 -6.94 -8.61
CA VAL A 210 -12.13 -6.09 -9.28
C VAL A 210 -11.58 -5.00 -8.36
N GLY A 211 -12.26 -4.72 -7.26
CA GLY A 211 -11.78 -3.82 -6.22
C GLY A 211 -12.46 -4.11 -4.89
N GLU A 212 -11.68 -4.08 -3.81
CA GLU A 212 -12.18 -3.98 -2.44
C GLU A 212 -11.40 -2.90 -1.70
N ARG A 213 -12.12 -2.14 -0.85
CA ARG A 213 -11.49 -1.16 0.03
C ARG A 213 -12.19 -1.15 1.38
N LEU A 214 -11.36 -1.03 2.42
CA LEU A 214 -11.81 -0.76 3.78
C LEU A 214 -11.97 0.76 3.97
N PHE A 215 -13.13 1.17 4.41
CA PHE A 215 -13.46 2.54 4.77
C PHE A 215 -13.72 2.62 6.28
N ALA A 216 -13.35 3.75 6.88
CA ALA A 216 -13.68 4.07 8.25
C ALA A 216 -14.58 5.30 8.25
N ILE A 217 -15.77 5.20 8.86
CA ILE A 217 -16.76 6.27 8.89
C ILE A 217 -17.00 6.70 10.34
N HIS A 218 -16.71 7.95 10.66
CA HIS A 218 -17.04 8.54 11.95
C HIS A 218 -18.44 9.16 11.89
N LYS A 219 -19.25 8.91 12.92
CA LYS A 219 -20.50 9.61 13.16
C LYS A 219 -20.42 10.33 14.49
N THR A 220 -20.53 11.66 14.41
CA THR A 220 -20.54 12.55 15.58
C THR A 220 -21.83 13.37 15.54
N GLY A 221 -22.67 13.18 16.56
CA GLY A 221 -24.04 13.70 16.52
C GLY A 221 -24.79 13.19 15.28
N GLN A 222 -25.18 14.10 14.38
CA GLN A 222 -25.87 13.78 13.13
C GLN A 222 -24.96 13.72 11.90
N ASN A 223 -23.69 14.09 12.04
CA ASN A 223 -22.77 14.23 10.91
C ASN A 223 -21.94 12.97 10.72
N TYR A 224 -21.89 12.49 9.49
CA TYR A 224 -21.00 11.44 9.05
C TYR A 224 -19.76 12.03 8.38
N ARG A 225 -18.61 11.40 8.59
CA ARG A 225 -17.34 11.79 7.97
C ARG A 225 -16.52 10.57 7.59
N LYS A 226 -15.96 10.57 6.37
CA LYS A 226 -15.00 9.58 5.92
C LYS A 226 -13.67 9.79 6.63
N SER A 227 -12.97 8.70 6.93
CA SER A 227 -11.68 8.69 7.59
C SER A 227 -10.85 7.48 7.16
N GLN A 228 -9.56 7.49 7.50
CA GLN A 228 -8.67 6.36 7.32
C GLN A 228 -8.83 5.32 8.45
N PRO A 229 -8.82 4.01 8.13
CA PRO A 229 -8.86 2.95 9.16
C PRO A 229 -7.74 3.00 10.19
N TYR A 230 -6.62 3.66 9.88
CA TYR A 230 -5.49 3.84 10.80
C TYR A 230 -5.83 4.71 12.01
N ALA A 231 -6.94 5.46 11.99
CA ALA A 231 -7.41 6.26 13.12
C ALA A 231 -7.61 5.42 14.41
N LEU A 232 -7.85 4.12 14.29
CA LEU A 232 -7.93 3.21 15.44
C LEU A 232 -6.62 3.11 16.25
N LEU A 233 -5.47 3.39 15.62
CA LEU A 233 -4.16 3.30 16.28
C LEU A 233 -3.93 4.42 17.28
N ASP A 234 -4.67 5.52 17.17
CA ASP A 234 -4.59 6.70 18.04
C ASP A 234 -5.51 6.59 19.25
N LEU A 235 -6.29 5.50 19.33
CA LEU A 235 -7.28 5.28 20.37
C LEU A 235 -6.75 4.43 21.51
N LYS A 236 -7.24 4.71 22.72
CA LYS A 236 -6.91 3.97 23.92
C LYS A 236 -8.04 3.04 24.35
N SER A 237 -7.78 1.76 24.54
CA SER A 237 -8.73 0.86 25.19
C SER A 237 -8.86 1.19 26.68
N PRO A 238 -10.08 1.17 27.25
CA PRO A 238 -10.28 1.39 28.67
C PRO A 238 -9.76 0.19 29.49
N ASP A 239 -9.20 0.46 30.67
CA ASP A 239 -8.69 -0.59 31.58
C ASP A 239 -9.83 -1.43 32.21
N THR A 240 -11.03 -0.84 32.30
CA THR A 240 -12.24 -1.45 32.87
C THR A 240 -13.42 -1.23 31.94
N GLY A 241 -14.49 -2.01 32.13
CA GLY A 241 -15.74 -1.79 31.39
C GLY A 241 -16.28 -0.37 31.61
N VAL A 242 -16.63 0.30 30.51
CA VAL A 242 -17.17 1.67 30.49
C VAL A 242 -18.63 1.59 30.06
N ASP A 243 -19.52 2.31 30.75
CA ASP A 243 -20.89 2.42 30.28
C ASP A 243 -21.00 3.42 29.13
N VAL A 244 -21.68 2.99 28.07
CA VAL A 244 -21.86 3.78 26.86
C VAL A 244 -23.19 4.52 26.98
N PRO A 245 -23.23 5.85 26.78
CA PRO A 245 -24.48 6.60 26.81
C PRO A 245 -25.50 6.01 25.83
N GLN A 246 -26.75 5.87 26.28
CA GLN A 246 -27.82 5.22 25.51
C GLN A 246 -27.99 5.78 24.07
N PRO A 247 -27.97 7.11 23.82
CA PRO A 247 -28.06 7.64 22.46
C PRO A 247 -26.90 7.20 21.55
N VAL A 248 -25.70 7.07 22.11
CA VAL A 248 -24.51 6.63 21.37
C VAL A 248 -24.61 5.14 21.05
N ARG A 249 -25.15 4.35 21.99
CA ARG A 249 -25.39 2.92 21.80
C ARG A 249 -26.42 2.68 20.69
N GLU A 250 -27.52 3.41 20.66
CA GLU A 250 -28.54 3.32 19.61
C GLU A 250 -27.92 3.55 18.23
N VAL A 251 -27.12 4.60 18.11
CA VAL A 251 -26.36 4.89 16.90
C VAL A 251 -25.41 3.75 16.54
N ALA A 252 -24.63 3.23 17.48
CA ALA A 252 -23.66 2.15 17.26
C ALA A 252 -24.30 0.79 16.91
N THR A 253 -25.62 0.67 17.09
CA THR A 253 -26.39 -0.54 16.72
C THR A 253 -27.26 -0.34 15.48
N ASN A 254 -27.31 0.86 14.92
CA ASN A 254 -28.14 1.17 13.75
C ASN A 254 -27.38 0.87 12.44
N GLU A 255 -27.28 -0.41 12.10
CA GLU A 255 -26.59 -0.87 10.89
C GLU A 255 -27.24 -0.37 9.59
N ASP A 256 -28.57 -0.28 9.56
CA ASP A 256 -29.31 0.12 8.36
C ASP A 256 -28.99 1.57 7.96
N GLU A 257 -28.94 2.48 8.93
CA GLU A 257 -28.66 3.90 8.67
C GLU A 257 -27.27 4.13 8.08
N ILE A 258 -26.24 3.42 8.57
CA ILE A 258 -24.88 3.55 8.04
C ILE A 258 -24.75 2.90 6.66
N ILE A 259 -25.45 1.79 6.41
CA ILE A 259 -25.45 1.13 5.10
C ILE A 259 -26.11 2.07 4.06
N ASP A 260 -27.28 2.62 4.36
CA ASP A 260 -28.00 3.54 3.48
C ASP A 260 -27.14 4.77 3.16
N TRP A 261 -26.59 5.43 4.20
CA TRP A 261 -25.70 6.57 4.00
C TRP A 261 -24.47 6.22 3.15
N SER A 262 -23.91 5.02 3.32
CA SER A 262 -22.73 4.58 2.57
C SER A 262 -23.02 4.24 1.12
N LEU A 263 -24.24 3.79 0.81
CA LEU A 263 -24.68 3.61 -0.57
C LEU A 263 -24.80 4.93 -1.32
N ASP A 264 -25.10 6.02 -0.62
CA ASP A 264 -25.20 7.36 -1.23
C ASP A 264 -23.84 8.08 -1.30
N GLU A 265 -23.01 8.02 -0.26
CA GLU A 265 -21.84 8.91 -0.10
C GLU A 265 -20.47 8.22 -0.31
N VAL A 266 -20.40 6.89 -0.13
CA VAL A 266 -19.12 6.15 -0.17
C VAL A 266 -19.01 5.32 -1.44
N THR A 267 -20.02 4.50 -1.70
CA THR A 267 -20.03 3.50 -2.77
C THR A 267 -19.93 4.14 -4.16
N PRO A 268 -20.68 5.22 -4.51
CA PRO A 268 -20.64 5.78 -5.86
C PRO A 268 -19.28 6.41 -6.19
N GLY A 269 -18.65 7.07 -5.22
CA GLY A 269 -17.32 7.64 -5.38
C GLY A 269 -16.25 6.57 -5.59
N TYR A 270 -16.33 5.47 -4.83
CA TYR A 270 -15.44 4.33 -5.00
C TYR A 270 -15.67 3.60 -6.33
N PHE A 271 -16.93 3.40 -6.72
CA PHE A 271 -17.29 2.78 -7.98
C PHE A 271 -16.75 3.59 -9.17
N GLY A 272 -16.91 4.91 -9.17
CA GLY A 272 -16.37 5.78 -10.21
C GLY A 272 -14.84 5.70 -10.33
N GLU A 273 -14.13 5.59 -9.21
CA GLU A 273 -12.67 5.38 -9.21
C GLU A 273 -12.28 4.05 -9.89
N ILE A 274 -12.98 2.97 -9.54
CA ILE A 274 -12.74 1.64 -10.12
C ILE A 274 -13.13 1.63 -11.60
N GLU A 275 -14.26 2.23 -11.98
CA GLU A 275 -14.69 2.33 -13.37
C GLU A 275 -13.64 3.06 -14.23
N GLN A 276 -13.15 4.20 -13.76
CA GLN A 276 -12.15 4.98 -14.49
C GLN A 276 -10.84 4.18 -14.67
N ARG A 277 -10.37 3.53 -13.60
CA ARG A 277 -9.17 2.69 -13.64
C ARG A 277 -9.37 1.51 -14.59
N ARG A 278 -10.50 0.82 -14.47
CA ARG A 278 -10.83 -0.37 -15.26
C ARG A 278 -10.95 -0.06 -16.74
N LYS A 279 -11.59 1.06 -17.09
CA LYS A 279 -11.69 1.54 -18.48
C LYS A 279 -10.31 1.74 -19.11
N GLN A 280 -9.35 2.29 -18.37
CA GLN A 280 -7.98 2.48 -18.85
C GLN A 280 -7.27 1.14 -19.03
N GLU A 281 -7.30 0.26 -18.02
CA GLU A 281 -6.67 -1.06 -18.06
C GLU A 281 -7.21 -1.92 -19.22
N LEU A 282 -8.54 -1.96 -19.38
CA LEU A 282 -9.18 -2.72 -20.44
C LEU A 282 -8.90 -2.14 -21.81
N GLY A 283 -8.87 -0.81 -21.98
CA GLY A 283 -8.47 -0.19 -23.24
C GLY A 283 -7.04 -0.57 -23.65
N ILE A 284 -6.12 -0.65 -22.68
CA ILE A 284 -4.75 -1.12 -22.90
C ILE A 284 -4.75 -2.60 -23.30
N LYS A 285 -5.45 -3.45 -22.53
CA LYS A 285 -5.57 -4.89 -22.78
C LYS A 285 -6.17 -5.19 -24.16
N GLU A 286 -7.24 -4.51 -24.54
CA GLU A 286 -7.92 -4.64 -25.84
C GLU A 286 -6.97 -4.29 -26.98
N LYS A 287 -6.29 -3.13 -26.88
CA LYS A 287 -5.31 -2.69 -27.88
C LYS A 287 -4.21 -3.73 -28.10
N TYR A 288 -3.69 -4.32 -27.02
CA TYR A 288 -2.67 -5.36 -27.11
C TYR A 288 -3.18 -6.65 -27.75
N VAL A 289 -4.34 -7.14 -27.30
CA VAL A 289 -4.95 -8.37 -27.82
C VAL A 289 -5.23 -8.23 -29.31
N ARG A 290 -5.84 -7.11 -29.73
CA ARG A 290 -6.10 -6.82 -31.15
C ARG A 290 -4.80 -6.79 -31.94
N LYS A 291 -3.83 -5.96 -31.56
CA LYS A 291 -2.58 -5.79 -32.31
C LYS A 291 -1.80 -7.09 -32.44
N SER A 292 -1.67 -7.86 -31.35
CA SER A 292 -0.92 -9.12 -31.33
C SER A 292 -1.61 -10.21 -32.17
N LEU A 293 -2.91 -10.45 -31.95
CA LEU A 293 -3.60 -11.52 -32.67
C LEU A 293 -3.85 -11.17 -34.13
N GLN A 294 -4.16 -9.91 -34.46
CA GLN A 294 -4.28 -9.48 -35.86
C GLN A 294 -2.95 -9.60 -36.61
N PHE A 295 -1.82 -9.30 -35.95
CA PHE A 295 -0.50 -9.52 -36.54
C PHE A 295 -0.26 -11.00 -36.84
N LEU A 296 -0.53 -11.90 -35.89
CA LEU A 296 -0.38 -13.35 -36.08
C LEU A 296 -1.31 -13.90 -37.17
N ILE A 297 -2.56 -13.42 -37.22
CA ILE A 297 -3.52 -13.75 -38.29
C ILE A 297 -2.98 -13.26 -39.64
N GLY A 298 -2.45 -12.04 -39.70
CA GLY A 298 -1.84 -11.48 -40.90
C GLY A 298 -0.64 -12.30 -41.40
N GLU A 299 0.25 -12.72 -40.50
CA GLU A 299 1.38 -13.61 -40.83
C GLU A 299 0.90 -14.98 -41.35
N SER A 300 -0.16 -15.51 -40.76
CA SER A 300 -0.79 -16.76 -41.21
C SER A 300 -1.39 -16.62 -42.62
N ILE A 301 -2.09 -15.51 -42.89
CA ILE A 301 -2.63 -15.19 -44.23
C ILE A 301 -1.50 -15.11 -45.26
N LYS A 302 -0.37 -14.43 -44.95
CA LYS A 302 0.78 -14.36 -45.85
C LYS A 302 1.34 -15.75 -46.18
N LYS A 303 1.42 -16.66 -45.21
CA LYS A 303 1.87 -18.05 -45.43
C LYS A 303 0.89 -18.82 -46.32
N LEU A 304 -0.42 -18.68 -46.09
CA LEU A 304 -1.44 -19.29 -46.93
C LEU A 304 -1.33 -18.81 -48.38
N THR A 305 -1.13 -17.51 -48.61
CA THR A 305 -0.91 -16.97 -49.96
C THR A 305 0.35 -17.56 -50.63
N ARG A 306 1.44 -17.78 -49.87
CA ARG A 306 2.64 -18.46 -50.41
C ARG A 306 2.34 -19.91 -50.80
N PHE A 307 1.63 -20.66 -49.97
CA PHE A 307 1.22 -22.02 -50.32
C PHE A 307 0.29 -22.04 -51.54
N ASP A 308 -0.67 -21.10 -51.64
CA ASP A 308 -1.54 -20.97 -52.81
C ASP A 308 -0.75 -20.69 -54.10
N GLN A 309 0.28 -19.84 -54.02
CA GLN A 309 1.17 -19.57 -55.15
C GLN A 309 1.96 -20.81 -55.56
N GLN A 310 2.56 -21.52 -54.58
CA GLN A 310 3.32 -22.76 -54.85
C GLN A 310 2.44 -23.83 -55.49
N LEU A 311 1.18 -23.97 -55.07
CA LEU A 311 0.23 -24.89 -55.70
C LEU A 311 -0.06 -24.49 -57.15
N ARG A 312 -0.21 -23.21 -57.47
CA ARG A 312 -0.43 -22.75 -58.87
C ARG A 312 0.76 -23.03 -59.79
N GLU A 313 1.98 -23.07 -59.25
CA GLU A 313 3.20 -23.34 -60.01
C GLU A 313 3.36 -24.85 -60.33
N ILE A 314 2.73 -25.72 -59.53
CA ILE A 314 2.71 -27.17 -59.77
C ILE A 314 1.63 -27.49 -60.81
N ARG A 315 2.05 -27.98 -61.98
CA ARG A 315 1.15 -28.34 -63.09
C ARG A 315 0.55 -29.74 -62.98
N ASP A 316 1.18 -30.62 -62.21
CA ASP A 316 0.80 -32.03 -62.05
C ASP A 316 0.56 -32.34 -60.57
N GLU A 317 -0.70 -32.65 -60.24
CA GLU A 317 -1.12 -32.97 -58.87
C GLU A 317 -0.51 -34.27 -58.32
N SER A 318 0.11 -35.09 -59.18
CA SER A 318 0.85 -36.29 -58.78
C SER A 318 2.28 -36.01 -58.29
N ASP A 319 2.77 -34.76 -58.39
CA ASP A 319 4.06 -34.35 -57.81
C ASP A 319 4.07 -34.62 -56.29
N PRO A 320 5.03 -35.38 -55.74
CA PRO A 320 5.11 -35.65 -54.30
C PRO A 320 5.09 -34.39 -53.40
N ARG A 321 5.51 -33.23 -53.93
CA ARG A 321 5.48 -31.95 -53.22
C ARG A 321 4.05 -31.40 -53.05
N TRP A 322 3.13 -31.74 -53.96
CA TRP A 322 1.73 -31.29 -53.91
C TRP A 322 1.07 -31.66 -52.58
N LEU A 323 1.13 -32.94 -52.22
CA LEU A 323 0.49 -33.46 -50.99
C LEU A 323 1.05 -32.78 -49.72
N SER A 324 2.36 -32.52 -49.68
CA SER A 324 3.02 -31.82 -48.56
C SER A 324 2.55 -30.37 -48.44
N ILE A 325 2.47 -29.64 -49.55
CA ILE A 325 2.03 -28.23 -49.57
C ILE A 325 0.55 -28.14 -49.18
N VAL A 326 -0.32 -29.02 -49.71
CA VAL A 326 -1.75 -29.09 -49.33
C VAL A 326 -1.90 -29.36 -47.83
N GLY A 327 -1.16 -30.31 -47.28
CA GLY A 327 -1.19 -30.63 -45.85
C GLY A 327 -0.73 -29.47 -44.96
N ASN A 328 0.37 -28.80 -45.33
CA ASN A 328 0.88 -27.64 -44.58
C ASN A 328 -0.07 -26.43 -44.67
N ARG A 329 -0.67 -26.20 -45.84
CA ARG A 329 -1.69 -25.18 -46.04
C ARG A 329 -2.93 -25.43 -45.17
N ALA A 330 -3.42 -26.67 -45.13
CA ALA A 330 -4.56 -27.04 -44.30
C ALA A 330 -4.27 -26.81 -42.79
N LYS A 331 -3.07 -27.17 -42.33
CA LYS A 331 -2.64 -26.90 -40.93
C LYS A 331 -2.57 -25.40 -40.62
N GLU A 332 -2.04 -24.61 -41.55
CA GLU A 332 -1.93 -23.15 -41.35
C GLU A 332 -3.32 -22.48 -41.41
N ASP A 333 -4.26 -22.98 -42.22
CA ASP A 333 -5.63 -22.46 -42.26
C ASP A 333 -6.40 -22.80 -40.97
N ALA A 334 -6.23 -24.01 -40.43
CA ALA A 334 -6.75 -24.37 -39.11
C ALA A 334 -6.20 -23.44 -38.02
N ARG A 335 -4.88 -23.19 -38.02
CA ARG A 335 -4.24 -22.25 -37.09
C ARG A 335 -4.80 -20.83 -37.23
N ARG A 336 -5.02 -20.34 -38.45
CA ARG A 336 -5.66 -19.03 -38.70
C ARG A 336 -7.06 -18.99 -38.08
N GLY A 337 -7.84 -20.05 -38.27
CA GLY A 337 -9.17 -20.23 -37.68
C GLY A 337 -9.13 -20.15 -36.14
N GLU A 338 -8.23 -20.90 -35.50
CA GLU A 338 -8.01 -20.86 -34.05
C GLU A 338 -7.62 -19.46 -33.55
N LEU A 339 -6.69 -18.78 -34.23
CA LEU A 339 -6.29 -17.42 -33.87
C LEU A 339 -7.45 -16.42 -33.97
N SER A 340 -8.31 -16.61 -34.97
CA SER A 340 -9.48 -15.75 -35.21
C SER A 340 -10.55 -15.98 -34.14
N GLN A 341 -10.79 -17.24 -33.77
CA GLN A 341 -11.68 -17.61 -32.68
C GLN A 341 -11.15 -17.07 -31.34
N ARG A 342 -9.85 -17.26 -31.06
CA ARG A 342 -9.21 -16.71 -29.86
C ARG A 342 -9.31 -15.19 -29.78
N LEU A 343 -9.19 -14.47 -30.90
CA LEU A 343 -9.40 -13.02 -30.92
C LEU A 343 -10.83 -12.67 -30.53
N LYS A 344 -11.82 -13.35 -31.12
CA LYS A 344 -13.23 -13.14 -30.80
C LYS A 344 -13.53 -13.41 -29.33
N ASP A 345 -13.06 -14.53 -28.79
CA ASP A 345 -13.29 -14.93 -27.41
C ASP A 345 -12.65 -13.94 -26.43
N ARG A 346 -11.40 -13.51 -26.69
CA ARG A 346 -10.72 -12.54 -25.82
C ARG A 346 -11.37 -11.16 -25.85
N LEU A 347 -11.95 -10.73 -26.97
CA LEU A 347 -12.69 -9.48 -27.02
C LEU A 347 -14.02 -9.58 -26.25
N ALA A 348 -14.72 -10.70 -26.35
CA ALA A 348 -15.94 -10.94 -25.56
C ALA A 348 -15.65 -10.99 -24.05
N GLU A 349 -14.54 -11.61 -23.64
CA GLU A 349 -14.09 -11.60 -22.24
C GLU A 349 -13.82 -10.17 -21.74
N ILE A 350 -13.18 -9.33 -22.56
CA ILE A 350 -12.90 -7.93 -22.21
C ILE A 350 -14.19 -7.11 -22.08
N GLU A 351 -15.17 -7.37 -22.94
CA GLU A 351 -16.50 -6.74 -22.87
C GLU A 351 -17.22 -7.12 -21.57
N GLN A 352 -17.18 -8.40 -21.18
CA GLN A 352 -17.73 -8.84 -19.88
C GLN A 352 -17.01 -8.20 -18.69
N GLU A 353 -15.68 -8.05 -18.78
CA GLU A 353 -14.86 -7.39 -17.75
C GLU A 353 -15.17 -5.90 -17.58
N GLN A 354 -15.82 -5.27 -18.57
CA GLN A 354 -16.19 -3.85 -18.54
C GLN A 354 -17.50 -3.59 -17.81
N HIS A 355 -18.39 -4.57 -17.75
CA HIS A 355 -19.60 -4.46 -16.96
C HIS A 355 -19.23 -4.54 -15.49
N LEU A 356 -19.50 -3.47 -14.74
CA LEU A 356 -19.20 -3.40 -13.32
C LEU A 356 -20.49 -3.29 -12.51
N SER A 357 -20.51 -3.91 -11.33
CA SER A 357 -21.58 -3.78 -10.35
C SER A 357 -21.01 -3.54 -8.95
N GLU A 358 -21.74 -2.74 -8.18
CA GLU A 358 -21.45 -2.48 -6.77
C GLU A 358 -21.89 -3.65 -5.91
N LYS A 359 -21.07 -4.01 -4.91
CA LYS A 359 -21.50 -4.87 -3.82
C LYS A 359 -22.00 -4.01 -2.65
N PRO A 360 -23.09 -4.43 -1.98
CA PRO A 360 -23.51 -3.78 -0.75
C PRO A 360 -22.36 -3.69 0.26
N PRO A 361 -22.18 -2.54 0.94
CA PRO A 361 -21.17 -2.39 1.98
C PRO A 361 -21.33 -3.47 3.07
N GLU A 362 -20.23 -4.12 3.42
CA GLU A 362 -20.18 -5.07 4.53
C GLU A 362 -19.61 -4.40 5.78
N ILE A 363 -20.39 -4.36 6.86
CA ILE A 363 -19.91 -3.92 8.17
C ILE A 363 -18.95 -4.97 8.74
N LEU A 364 -17.69 -4.60 8.92
CA LEU A 364 -16.67 -5.46 9.54
C LEU A 364 -16.56 -5.23 11.03
N GLY A 365 -16.83 -4.01 11.51
CA GLY A 365 -16.83 -3.72 12.93
C GLY A 365 -17.29 -2.32 13.27
N VAL A 366 -17.52 -2.11 14.57
CA VAL A 366 -17.98 -0.84 15.13
C VAL A 366 -17.17 -0.50 16.38
N ALA A 367 -16.85 0.77 16.58
CA ALA A 367 -16.15 1.26 17.74
C ALA A 367 -16.84 2.50 18.30
N VAL A 368 -17.08 2.54 19.60
CA VAL A 368 -17.52 3.74 20.29
C VAL A 368 -16.30 4.45 20.84
N ILE A 369 -16.12 5.72 20.47
CA ILE A 369 -15.02 6.57 20.90
C ILE A 369 -15.60 7.59 21.87
N LEU A 370 -15.11 7.58 23.10
CA LEU A 370 -15.49 8.52 24.15
C LEU A 370 -14.37 9.52 24.39
N PRO A 371 -14.69 10.74 24.85
CA PRO A 371 -13.69 11.65 25.40
C PRO A 371 -12.89 11.00 26.53
N ALA A 372 -11.57 11.14 26.50
CA ALA A 372 -10.75 10.68 27.63
C ALA A 372 -11.09 11.48 28.91
N PRO A 373 -10.99 10.86 30.11
CA PRO A 373 -11.25 11.56 31.36
C PRO A 373 -10.35 12.81 31.52
N LYS A 374 -10.95 13.95 31.89
CA LYS A 374 -10.24 15.24 31.96
C LYS A 374 -9.07 15.22 32.94
N GLU A 375 -9.16 14.43 34.01
CA GLU A 375 -8.09 14.26 34.99
C GLU A 375 -6.84 13.62 34.36
N VAL A 376 -7.04 12.66 33.45
CA VAL A 376 -5.95 12.00 32.72
C VAL A 376 -5.30 12.99 31.76
N ILE A 377 -6.08 13.75 30.99
CA ILE A 377 -5.57 14.76 30.06
C ILE A 377 -4.76 15.84 30.82
N ARG A 378 -5.31 16.37 31.91
CA ARG A 378 -4.64 17.41 32.73
C ARG A 378 -3.37 16.94 33.42
N SER A 379 -3.23 15.63 33.64
CA SER A 379 -2.01 15.06 34.23
C SER A 379 -0.83 15.01 33.25
N VAL A 380 -1.08 15.23 31.96
CA VAL A 380 -0.05 15.21 30.90
C VAL A 380 0.21 16.63 30.41
N GLU A 381 1.43 17.11 30.64
CA GLU A 381 1.87 18.43 30.21
C GLU A 381 1.82 18.58 28.69
N GLY A 382 1.21 19.67 28.18
CA GLY A 382 1.09 19.91 26.74
C GLY A 382 -0.09 19.20 26.06
N MET A 383 -1.00 18.57 26.79
CA MET A 383 -2.25 18.01 26.22
C MET A 383 -3.45 18.97 26.29
N GLU A 384 -3.26 20.21 26.75
CA GLU A 384 -4.33 21.21 26.74
C GLU A 384 -4.55 21.73 25.31
N SER A 385 -5.60 21.23 24.66
CA SER A 385 -6.03 21.66 23.34
C SER A 385 -6.93 22.91 23.45
N ASP A 386 -6.65 23.89 22.61
CA ASP A 386 -7.49 25.07 22.41
C ASP A 386 -7.84 25.11 20.91
N PRO A 387 -9.09 24.81 20.52
CA PRO A 387 -9.51 24.77 19.12
C PRO A 387 -9.27 26.10 18.39
N GLU A 388 -9.29 27.24 19.10
CA GLU A 388 -8.96 28.52 18.52
C GLU A 388 -7.47 28.60 18.15
N VAL A 389 -6.59 28.09 19.01
CA VAL A 389 -5.15 28.04 18.78
C VAL A 389 -4.80 27.12 17.62
N GLU A 390 -5.41 25.94 17.54
CA GLU A 390 -5.21 24.99 16.45
C GLU A 390 -5.61 25.60 15.10
N ARG A 391 -6.81 26.19 15.02
CA ARG A 391 -7.27 26.88 13.81
C ARG A 391 -6.32 28.00 13.37
N LEU A 392 -5.87 28.83 14.32
CA LEU A 392 -4.93 29.92 14.04
C LEU A 392 -3.56 29.41 13.59
N ALA A 393 -3.10 28.29 14.16
CA ALA A 393 -1.85 27.65 13.76
C ALA A 393 -1.92 27.14 12.31
N VAL A 394 -2.97 26.39 11.96
CA VAL A 394 -3.20 25.91 10.59
C VAL A 394 -3.30 27.09 9.62
N GLU A 395 -4.05 28.14 9.96
CA GLU A 395 -4.15 29.34 9.12
C GLU A 395 -2.78 30.01 8.88
N ALA A 396 -1.94 30.10 9.91
CA ALA A 396 -0.59 30.64 9.80
C ALA A 396 0.30 29.78 8.88
N VAL A 397 0.24 28.44 9.02
CA VAL A 397 0.96 27.50 8.15
C VAL A 397 0.51 27.61 6.71
N MET A 398 -0.81 27.65 6.46
CA MET A 398 -1.36 27.81 5.12
C MET A 398 -0.86 29.11 4.47
N LYS A 399 -0.86 30.23 5.20
CA LYS A 399 -0.35 31.52 4.71
C LYS A 399 1.15 31.45 4.40
N TYR A 400 1.94 30.85 5.29
CA TYR A 400 3.38 30.69 5.09
C TYR A 400 3.69 29.86 3.83
N GLU A 401 3.04 28.71 3.67
CA GLU A 401 3.26 27.82 2.52
C GLU A 401 2.89 28.49 1.19
N HIS A 402 1.79 29.27 1.16
CA HIS A 402 1.43 30.08 0.00
C HIS A 402 2.49 31.16 -0.31
N ALA A 403 3.00 31.85 0.71
CA ALA A 403 4.04 32.87 0.54
C ALA A 403 5.35 32.29 -0.01
N GLN A 404 5.61 31.00 0.23
CA GLN A 404 6.75 30.25 -0.29
C GLN A 404 6.50 29.66 -1.69
N GLY A 405 5.42 30.06 -2.37
CA GLY A 405 5.09 29.64 -3.74
C GLY A 405 4.48 28.24 -3.85
N ARG A 406 4.15 27.60 -2.72
CA ARG A 406 3.50 26.28 -2.69
C ARG A 406 1.98 26.42 -2.65
N LYS A 407 1.27 25.32 -2.91
CA LYS A 407 -0.19 25.21 -2.86
C LYS A 407 -0.57 24.21 -1.76
N PRO A 408 -0.72 24.67 -0.50
CA PRO A 408 -1.12 23.81 0.60
C PRO A 408 -2.61 23.48 0.54
N VAL A 409 -2.96 22.25 0.94
CA VAL A 409 -4.34 21.74 1.06
C VAL A 409 -4.47 21.12 2.45
N SER A 410 -5.47 21.54 3.23
CA SER A 410 -5.76 20.88 4.51
C SER A 410 -6.44 19.53 4.27
N VAL A 411 -5.99 18.53 5.01
CA VAL A 411 -6.47 17.14 5.06
C VAL A 411 -6.67 16.67 6.51
N GLU A 412 -6.72 17.62 7.47
CA GLU A 412 -6.86 17.37 8.92
C GLU A 412 -8.03 16.43 9.26
N GLU A 413 -9.14 16.57 8.53
CA GLU A 413 -10.35 15.80 8.77
C GLU A 413 -10.28 14.34 8.28
N GLU A 414 -9.32 14.01 7.41
CA GLU A 414 -9.20 12.70 6.78
C GLU A 414 -8.46 11.68 7.66
N ASN A 415 -7.79 12.11 8.75
CA ASN A 415 -6.91 11.30 9.61
C ASN A 415 -5.76 10.62 8.83
N CYS A 416 -5.15 11.34 7.89
CA CYS A 416 -4.01 10.87 7.12
C CYS A 416 -2.72 10.69 7.96
N GLY A 417 -2.67 11.31 9.15
CA GLY A 417 -1.49 11.37 10.01
C GLY A 417 -0.60 12.60 9.73
N TRP A 418 -1.16 13.59 9.05
CA TRP A 418 -0.66 14.96 8.90
C TRP A 418 -1.85 15.88 8.60
N ASP A 419 -1.71 17.18 8.83
CA ASP A 419 -2.80 18.15 8.66
C ASP A 419 -2.83 18.80 7.28
N VAL A 420 -1.66 19.07 6.69
CA VAL A 420 -1.53 19.85 5.44
C VAL A 420 -0.64 19.14 4.43
N THR A 421 -1.16 18.95 3.21
CA THR A 421 -0.39 18.50 2.05
C THR A 421 0.05 19.71 1.23
N SER A 422 1.36 19.95 1.12
CA SER A 422 1.91 21.09 0.39
C SER A 422 2.44 20.69 -0.99
N LEU A 423 1.86 21.30 -2.03
CA LEU A 423 2.14 20.97 -3.43
C LEU A 423 3.03 22.03 -4.09
N LEU A 424 4.01 21.59 -4.89
CA LEU A 424 4.75 22.44 -5.82
C LEU A 424 4.63 21.84 -7.22
N GLU A 425 4.22 22.64 -8.21
CA GLU A 425 4.00 22.18 -9.59
C GLU A 425 3.08 20.96 -9.72
N GLY A 426 2.15 20.78 -8.77
CA GLY A 426 1.22 19.66 -8.73
C GLY A 426 1.78 18.37 -8.12
N GLN A 427 3.03 18.37 -7.64
CA GLN A 427 3.63 17.27 -6.91
C GLN A 427 3.64 17.56 -5.40
N VAL A 428 3.44 16.51 -4.60
CA VAL A 428 3.57 16.61 -3.14
C VAL A 428 5.03 16.88 -2.79
N THR A 429 5.27 17.94 -2.02
CA THR A 429 6.61 18.32 -1.57
C THR A 429 6.76 18.26 -0.06
N ARG A 430 5.67 18.43 0.70
CA ARG A 430 5.68 18.31 2.17
C ARG A 430 4.37 17.72 2.66
N TYR A 431 4.48 16.75 3.56
CA TYR A 431 3.43 16.36 4.49
C TYR A 431 3.68 17.11 5.78
N ILE A 432 2.75 17.98 6.18
CA ILE A 432 2.96 18.91 7.29
C ILE A 432 1.98 18.59 8.42
N GLU A 433 2.53 18.27 9.58
CA GLU A 433 1.82 18.18 10.85
C GLU A 433 1.94 19.51 11.60
N VAL A 434 0.82 20.07 12.07
CA VAL A 434 0.77 21.41 12.66
C VAL A 434 0.44 21.32 14.14
N LYS A 435 1.37 21.75 15.00
CA LYS A 435 1.14 21.82 16.45
C LYS A 435 1.10 23.26 16.93
N GLY A 436 -0.11 23.72 17.24
CA GLY A 436 -0.38 25.07 17.76
C GLY A 436 -0.22 25.20 19.26
N ARG A 437 0.34 26.33 19.70
CA ARG A 437 0.40 26.73 21.11
C ARG A 437 0.11 28.22 21.30
N ALA A 438 -0.63 28.54 22.36
CA ALA A 438 -0.88 29.92 22.77
C ALA A 438 0.42 30.63 23.18
N CYS A 439 1.31 29.92 23.87
CA CYS A 439 2.66 30.34 24.26
C CYS A 439 3.67 29.28 23.80
N GLU A 440 4.87 29.23 24.38
CA GLU A 440 5.79 28.12 24.15
C GLU A 440 5.52 26.94 25.10
N GLY A 441 5.76 25.71 24.65
CA GLY A 441 5.62 24.51 25.49
C GLY A 441 5.87 23.22 24.74
N ALA A 442 5.70 22.08 25.41
CA ALA A 442 5.78 20.76 24.80
C ALA A 442 4.66 20.53 23.78
N VAL A 443 4.90 19.68 22.78
CA VAL A 443 3.92 19.25 21.78
C VAL A 443 3.72 17.74 21.84
N ALA A 444 2.52 17.27 21.46
CA ALA A 444 2.15 15.87 21.49
C ALA A 444 1.80 15.41 20.08
N LEU A 445 2.37 14.28 19.64
CA LEU A 445 2.03 13.63 18.38
C LEU A 445 1.17 12.38 18.63
N THR A 446 0.23 12.09 17.75
CA THR A 446 -0.44 10.78 17.73
C THR A 446 0.53 9.67 17.31
N PRO A 447 0.22 8.39 17.62
CA PRO A 447 0.94 7.26 17.06
C PRO A 447 0.95 7.24 15.54
N ASN A 448 -0.20 7.54 14.91
CA ASN A 448 -0.30 7.60 13.46
C ASN A 448 0.64 8.69 12.90
N GLU A 449 0.61 9.91 13.44
CA GLU A 449 1.52 11.01 13.05
C GLU A 449 3.00 10.61 13.19
N TRP A 450 3.39 10.01 14.32
CA TRP A 450 4.78 9.61 14.54
C TRP A 450 5.24 8.52 13.58
N ILE A 451 4.37 7.56 13.26
CA ILE A 451 4.68 6.51 12.28
C ILE A 451 4.77 7.09 10.86
N LYS A 452 3.88 8.03 10.49
CA LYS A 452 3.97 8.75 9.21
C LYS A 452 5.26 9.57 9.11
N ALA A 453 5.67 10.24 10.19
CA ALA A 453 6.95 10.95 10.27
C ALA A 453 8.14 10.03 10.00
N GLN A 454 8.18 8.84 10.63
CA GLN A 454 9.25 7.85 10.42
C GLN A 454 9.33 7.37 8.97
N ARG A 455 8.19 7.21 8.31
CA ARG A 455 8.13 6.66 6.95
C ARG A 455 8.49 7.66 5.88
N PHE A 456 7.97 8.87 6.00
CA PHE A 456 8.13 9.90 4.98
C PHE A 456 9.43 10.68 5.15
N GLY A 457 10.04 10.66 6.35
CA GLY A 457 11.38 11.19 6.59
C GLY A 457 11.50 12.63 6.11
N ASP A 458 12.36 12.86 5.11
CA ASP A 458 12.61 14.18 4.51
C ASP A 458 11.36 14.83 3.88
N ASP A 459 10.37 14.04 3.48
CA ASP A 459 9.09 14.54 2.93
C ASP A 459 8.11 14.96 4.04
N TYR A 460 8.36 14.59 5.31
CA TYR A 460 7.51 14.92 6.46
C TYR A 460 8.07 16.07 7.29
N TRP A 461 7.18 16.95 7.70
CA TRP A 461 7.51 18.16 8.43
C TRP A 461 6.61 18.32 9.63
N LEU A 462 7.20 18.67 10.78
CA LEU A 462 6.47 19.14 11.95
C LEU A 462 6.62 20.66 12.04
N TYR A 463 5.50 21.38 11.96
CA TYR A 463 5.45 22.82 12.14
C TYR A 463 4.90 23.12 13.53
N VAL A 464 5.76 23.61 14.41
CA VAL A 464 5.35 24.08 15.74
C VAL A 464 5.07 25.57 15.65
N VAL A 465 3.80 25.95 15.87
CA VAL A 465 3.37 27.35 15.83
C VAL A 465 3.14 27.84 17.25
N VAL A 466 3.97 28.78 17.70
CA VAL A 466 3.85 29.40 19.04
C VAL A 466 3.30 30.81 18.93
N ASN A 467 2.79 31.34 20.05
CA ASN A 467 2.25 32.70 20.12
C ASN A 467 1.05 32.91 19.17
N CYS A 468 0.24 31.87 18.95
CA CYS A 468 -0.83 31.87 17.95
C CYS A 468 -1.86 32.98 18.13
N LYS A 469 -2.14 33.40 19.38
CA LYS A 469 -3.13 34.46 19.69
C LYS A 469 -2.58 35.88 19.56
N THR A 470 -1.29 36.05 19.30
CA THR A 470 -0.65 37.37 19.19
C THR A 470 0.06 37.49 17.84
N SER A 471 1.33 37.12 17.79
CA SER A 471 2.15 37.11 16.58
C SER A 471 2.66 35.69 16.37
N PRO A 472 1.96 34.86 15.57
CA PRO A 472 2.35 33.49 15.31
C PRO A 472 3.79 33.39 14.80
N GLN A 473 4.57 32.51 15.41
CA GLN A 473 5.94 32.19 14.99
C GLN A 473 6.00 30.72 14.62
N ILE A 474 6.51 30.42 13.43
CA ILE A 474 6.54 29.07 12.89
C ILE A 474 7.95 28.49 13.01
N HIS A 475 8.05 27.35 13.67
CA HIS A 475 9.26 26.55 13.82
C HIS A 475 9.16 25.30 12.96
N LEU A 476 10.05 25.18 11.98
CA LEU A 476 10.01 24.14 10.95
C LEU A 476 10.95 23.01 11.31
N ILE A 477 10.46 21.76 11.34
CA ILE A 477 11.28 20.58 11.61
C ILE A 477 11.06 19.57 10.49
N GLN A 478 11.99 19.50 9.54
CA GLN A 478 12.03 18.46 8.51
C GLN A 478 12.54 17.15 9.12
N ASP A 479 11.94 16.01 8.74
CA ASP A 479 12.29 14.70 9.29
C ASP A 479 12.32 14.69 10.84
N PRO A 480 11.18 14.97 11.49
CA PRO A 480 11.12 15.00 12.95
C PRO A 480 11.49 13.65 13.57
N ALA A 481 11.30 12.54 12.86
CA ALA A 481 11.59 11.21 13.35
C ALA A 481 13.08 10.93 13.57
N SER A 482 13.98 11.53 12.76
CA SER A 482 15.42 11.41 12.97
C SER A 482 16.00 12.44 13.93
N LYS A 483 15.27 13.54 14.18
CA LYS A 483 15.77 14.70 14.95
C LYS A 483 15.22 14.82 16.38
N LEU A 484 14.04 14.27 16.63
CA LEU A 484 13.35 14.36 17.91
C LEU A 484 13.45 13.05 18.69
N ASN A 485 13.41 13.14 20.02
CA ASN A 485 13.35 11.98 20.91
C ASN A 485 12.09 12.05 21.77
N PRO A 486 10.90 11.75 21.21
CA PRO A 486 9.68 11.82 21.97
C PRO A 486 9.62 10.75 23.06
N ARG A 487 8.96 11.09 24.16
CA ARG A 487 8.58 10.14 25.21
C ARG A 487 7.18 9.61 24.92
N GLU A 488 7.02 8.29 24.87
CA GLU A 488 5.70 7.66 24.78
C GLU A 488 4.93 7.83 26.10
N GLU A 489 3.72 8.36 26.01
CA GLU A 489 2.79 8.56 27.11
C GLU A 489 1.58 7.64 26.93
N VAL A 490 1.66 6.47 27.56
CA VAL A 490 0.69 5.37 27.43
C VAL A 490 -0.67 5.72 28.06
N SER A 491 -0.72 6.70 28.98
CA SER A 491 -1.97 7.11 29.62
C SER A 491 -2.98 7.70 28.61
N VAL A 492 -2.50 8.35 27.56
CA VAL A 492 -3.29 9.01 26.49
C VAL A 492 -2.89 8.56 25.08
N VAL A 493 -1.95 7.63 24.95
CA VAL A 493 -1.44 7.10 23.69
C VAL A 493 -0.88 8.24 22.82
N ARG A 494 0.18 8.91 23.30
CA ARG A 494 0.85 10.02 22.59
C ARG A 494 2.37 9.94 22.64
N TYR A 495 3.01 10.61 21.69
CA TYR A 495 4.45 10.87 21.66
C TYR A 495 4.71 12.32 22.06
N MET A 496 5.23 12.52 23.26
CA MET A 496 5.48 13.84 23.84
C MET A 496 6.86 14.37 23.46
N VAL A 497 6.89 15.53 22.82
CA VAL A 497 8.12 16.24 22.42
C VAL A 497 8.28 17.49 23.29
N GLY A 498 9.34 17.51 24.10
CA GLY A 498 9.65 18.63 24.99
C GLY A 498 10.04 19.91 24.25
N GLN A 499 9.78 21.07 24.85
CA GLN A 499 10.06 22.39 24.27
C GLN A 499 11.50 22.57 23.79
N GLN A 500 12.46 22.20 24.64
CA GLN A 500 13.88 22.32 24.32
C GLN A 500 14.29 21.42 23.15
N ASP A 501 13.64 20.27 23.00
CA ASP A 501 13.96 19.29 21.96
C ASP A 501 13.51 19.80 20.59
N TRP A 502 12.25 20.22 20.47
CA TRP A 502 11.75 20.76 19.19
C TRP A 502 12.41 22.09 18.83
N ARG A 503 12.75 22.95 19.80
CA ARG A 503 13.49 24.19 19.52
C ARG A 503 14.86 23.92 18.92
N ARG A 504 15.60 22.96 19.48
CA ARG A 504 16.93 22.58 18.99
C ARG A 504 16.86 21.99 17.59
N ALA A 505 15.82 21.23 17.28
CA ALA A 505 15.63 20.60 15.98
C ALA A 505 15.06 21.54 14.91
N SER A 506 14.45 22.65 15.31
CA SER A 506 13.73 23.56 14.40
C SER A 506 14.61 24.60 13.71
N ILE A 507 14.17 25.00 12.52
CA ILE A 507 14.65 26.18 11.79
C ILE A 507 13.52 27.23 11.87
N PRO A 508 13.79 28.47 12.32
CA PRO A 508 12.79 29.54 12.31
C PRO A 508 12.36 29.87 10.88
N SER A 509 11.08 30.17 10.67
CA SER A 509 10.54 30.54 9.35
C SER A 509 11.09 31.85 8.77
N ASP A 510 11.73 32.68 9.60
CA ASP A 510 12.28 34.00 9.25
C ASP A 510 13.76 33.94 8.81
N ALA A 511 14.34 32.74 8.68
CA ALA A 511 15.66 32.48 8.11
C ALA A 511 15.56 32.08 6.65
#